data_AF-A0AAV5YS26-F1
#
_entry.id   AF-A0AAV5YS26-F1
#
_cell.length_a   1.000
_cell.length_b   1.000
_cell.length_c   1.000
_cell.angle_alpha   90.00
_cell.angle_beta   90.00
_cell.angle_gamma   90.00
#
_symmetry.space_group_name_H-M   'P 1'
#
loop_
_entity.id
_entity.type
_entity.pdbx_description
1 polymer ?
#
loop_
_entity_poly.entity_id
_entity_poly.type
_entity_poly.pdbx_seq_one_letter_code
_entity_poly.pdbx_strand_id
1 'polypeptide(L)'
;MSLALAVTAASCHLRNLRTRLPFRYGAVTLTRFPLLHLALDVEAADGRRARGFAADNLPPKWFDKSPARSFRDNAEDLLASIRSAQSAYLDAGRKPRPVFDVWRDAYAECARRGPGLGLNGLTAAFGSSLFERALADAAGRLTGLDIAGLLRADVLGIRPEAVHRGLTRQHLLAWASRPAPESIAVRHTVGLLDPIVAADVSADGWLRDGLPQTLEECVPRHGLTHFKLKVGGQVGADVDRLARIAATLDRLVAEPYVVTLDGNEQYKAMTDFAALVAAIRATPALGRLWRSTAFIEQPLDRAIALDPAATEGLEALGRQVPIIIDESDGDLEA
;
A
#
# COMPACT_ATOMS: atom_id res chain seq x y z
N MET A 1 -8.87 -25.28 16.44
CA MET A 1 -9.70 -25.74 15.30
C MET A 1 -10.14 -24.48 14.57
N SER A 2 -9.94 -24.41 13.26
CA SER A 2 -10.29 -23.21 12.47
C SER A 2 -11.78 -22.93 12.53
N LEU A 3 -12.15 -21.66 12.56
CA LEU A 3 -13.54 -21.22 12.55
C LEU A 3 -14.11 -21.37 11.14
N ALA A 4 -15.22 -22.09 11.03
CA ALA A 4 -15.95 -22.25 9.79
C ALA A 4 -17.07 -21.21 9.69
N LEU A 5 -17.06 -20.40 8.63
CA LEU A 5 -17.99 -19.30 8.39
C LEU A 5 -18.72 -19.47 7.05
N ALA A 6 -20.03 -19.25 7.06
CA ALA A 6 -20.83 -19.02 5.87
C ALA A 6 -20.95 -17.51 5.65
N VAL A 7 -20.90 -17.06 4.40
CA VAL A 7 -21.17 -15.68 3.99
C VAL A 7 -22.64 -15.58 3.60
N THR A 8 -23.41 -14.79 4.34
CA THR A 8 -24.88 -14.73 4.19
C THR A 8 -25.33 -13.50 3.41
N ALA A 9 -24.62 -12.38 3.54
CA ALA A 9 -24.88 -11.17 2.78
C ALA A 9 -23.64 -10.27 2.68
N ALA A 10 -23.64 -9.38 1.70
CA ALA A 10 -22.63 -8.33 1.54
C ALA A 10 -23.31 -7.03 1.13
N SER A 11 -22.84 -5.91 1.67
CA SER A 11 -23.29 -4.58 1.29
C SER A 11 -22.12 -3.61 1.16
N CYS A 12 -22.19 -2.76 0.14
CA CYS A 12 -21.15 -1.77 -0.16
C CYS A 12 -21.72 -0.36 -0.07
N HIS A 13 -20.97 0.56 0.52
CA HIS A 13 -21.31 1.98 0.60
C HIS A 13 -20.15 2.82 0.09
N LEU A 14 -20.44 3.77 -0.80
CA LEU A 14 -19.45 4.67 -1.37
C LEU A 14 -19.57 6.06 -0.74
N ARG A 15 -18.44 6.60 -0.28
CA ARG A 15 -18.30 7.98 0.15
C ARG A 15 -17.26 8.69 -0.70
N ASN A 16 -17.64 9.77 -1.36
CA ASN A 16 -16.70 10.57 -2.14
C ASN A 16 -15.90 11.51 -1.23
N LEU A 17 -14.58 11.39 -1.30
CA LEU A 17 -13.62 12.19 -0.54
C LEU A 17 -12.97 13.24 -1.43
N ARG A 18 -12.56 14.33 -0.80
CA ARG A 18 -11.70 15.38 -1.37
C ARG A 18 -10.46 15.48 -0.49
N THR A 19 -9.29 15.45 -1.10
CA THR A 19 -8.02 15.69 -0.40
C THR A 19 -7.98 17.14 0.10
N ARG A 20 -7.39 17.37 1.27
CA ARG A 20 -7.13 18.73 1.76
C ARG A 20 -6.16 19.49 0.84
N LEU A 21 -5.05 18.85 0.48
CA LEU A 21 -4.06 19.34 -0.48
C LEU A 21 -3.98 18.38 -1.67
N PRO A 22 -3.74 18.84 -2.90
CA PRO A 22 -3.50 17.96 -4.03
C PRO A 22 -2.31 17.03 -3.76
N PHE A 23 -2.50 15.72 -3.89
CA PHE A 23 -1.44 14.74 -3.61
C PHE A 23 -0.91 14.14 -4.90
N ARG A 24 0.35 14.40 -5.24
CA ARG A 24 1.00 13.85 -6.45
C ARG A 24 1.84 12.62 -6.13
N TYR A 25 1.52 11.51 -6.80
CA TYR A 25 2.30 10.28 -6.81
C TYR A 25 2.50 9.82 -8.26
N GLY A 26 3.74 9.51 -8.63
CA GLY A 26 4.11 9.29 -10.02
C GLY A 26 3.57 10.40 -10.94
N ALA A 27 2.86 10.01 -12.00
CA ALA A 27 2.31 10.92 -13.00
C ALA A 27 0.93 11.53 -12.65
N VAL A 28 0.33 11.20 -11.50
CA VAL A 28 -1.06 11.60 -11.16
C VAL A 28 -1.10 12.56 -9.99
N THR A 29 -2.00 13.55 -10.07
CA THR A 29 -2.34 14.43 -8.95
C THR A 29 -3.76 14.13 -8.48
N LEU A 30 -3.87 13.54 -7.29
CA LEU A 30 -5.13 13.16 -6.68
C LEU A 30 -5.73 14.33 -5.91
N THR A 31 -6.96 14.69 -6.25
CA THR A 31 -7.72 15.74 -5.53
C THR A 31 -9.05 15.23 -4.97
N ARG A 32 -9.60 14.17 -5.58
CA ARG A 32 -10.89 13.57 -5.24
C ARG A 32 -10.83 12.08 -5.54
N PHE A 33 -11.49 11.28 -4.70
CA PHE A 33 -11.62 9.84 -4.94
C PHE A 33 -12.79 9.25 -4.14
N PRO A 34 -13.41 8.17 -4.63
CA PRO A 34 -14.33 7.37 -3.83
C PRO A 34 -13.56 6.56 -2.76
N LEU A 35 -14.13 6.48 -1.57
CA LEU A 35 -13.82 5.49 -0.54
C LEU A 35 -14.98 4.51 -0.47
N LEU A 36 -14.70 3.22 -0.66
CA LEU A 36 -15.69 2.16 -0.53
C LEU A 36 -15.59 1.51 0.84
N HIS A 37 -16.74 1.33 1.49
CA HIS A 37 -16.92 0.55 2.70
C HIS A 37 -17.68 -0.73 2.36
N LEU A 38 -17.14 -1.88 2.77
CA LEU A 38 -17.77 -3.19 2.67
C LEU A 38 -18.20 -3.63 4.08
N ALA A 39 -19.43 -4.12 4.19
CA ALA A 39 -19.91 -4.90 5.33
C ALA A 39 -20.29 -6.31 4.87
N LEU A 40 -19.75 -7.33 5.53
CA LEU A 40 -19.93 -8.74 5.21
C LEU A 40 -20.62 -9.44 6.40
N ASP A 41 -21.82 -9.96 6.17
CA ASP A 41 -22.55 -10.74 7.16
C ASP A 41 -22.15 -12.21 7.07
N VAL A 42 -21.85 -12.80 8.22
CA VAL A 42 -21.44 -14.20 8.33
C VAL A 42 -22.18 -14.94 9.43
N GLU A 43 -22.27 -16.26 9.27
CA GLU A 43 -22.79 -17.19 10.27
C GLU A 43 -21.79 -18.34 10.47
N ALA A 44 -21.41 -18.59 11.72
CA ALA A 44 -20.56 -19.71 12.09
C ALA A 44 -21.36 -21.02 12.14
N ALA A 45 -20.65 -22.15 12.07
CA ALA A 45 -21.29 -23.49 12.15
C ALA A 45 -22.09 -23.73 13.45
N ASP A 46 -21.79 -23.00 14.52
CA ASP A 46 -22.52 -23.05 15.79
C ASP A 46 -23.71 -22.05 15.87
N GLY A 47 -24.04 -21.40 14.75
CA GLY A 47 -25.15 -20.44 14.63
C GLY A 47 -24.83 -19.02 15.08
N ARG A 48 -23.63 -18.75 15.63
CA ARG A 48 -23.23 -17.37 15.97
C ARG A 48 -23.09 -16.54 14.71
N ARG A 49 -23.51 -15.27 14.79
CA ARG A 49 -23.45 -14.33 13.67
C ARG A 49 -22.57 -13.14 13.99
N ALA A 50 -21.90 -12.64 12.96
CA ALA A 50 -21.19 -11.38 13.03
C ALA A 50 -21.24 -10.65 11.70
N ARG A 51 -20.88 -9.37 11.76
CA ARG A 51 -20.66 -8.53 10.61
C ARG A 51 -19.22 -8.06 10.64
N GLY A 52 -18.47 -8.38 9.60
CA GLY A 52 -17.11 -7.89 9.40
C GLY A 52 -17.07 -6.74 8.40
N PHE A 53 -16.00 -5.96 8.45
CA PHE A 53 -15.89 -4.73 7.69
C PHE A 53 -14.52 -4.60 7.02
N ALA A 54 -14.51 -4.00 5.84
CA ALA A 54 -13.31 -3.53 5.17
C ALA A 54 -13.59 -2.21 4.47
N ALA A 55 -12.55 -1.43 4.20
CA ALA A 55 -12.68 -0.23 3.38
C ALA A 55 -11.41 -0.01 2.57
N ASP A 56 -11.58 0.59 1.39
CA ASP A 56 -10.46 1.01 0.55
C ASP A 56 -10.81 2.15 -0.39
N ASN A 57 -9.80 2.92 -0.77
CA ASN A 57 -9.93 3.97 -1.76
C ASN A 57 -10.03 3.35 -3.16
N LEU A 58 -10.65 4.08 -4.09
CA LEU A 58 -10.61 3.76 -5.52
C LEU A 58 -9.69 4.75 -6.25
N PRO A 59 -8.35 4.65 -6.08
CA PRO A 59 -7.42 5.62 -6.62
C PRO A 59 -7.23 5.46 -8.14
N PRO A 60 -7.04 6.58 -8.87
CA PRO A 60 -6.61 6.52 -10.27
C PRO A 60 -5.21 5.94 -10.38
N LYS A 61 -4.96 5.21 -11.47
CA LYS A 61 -3.60 4.86 -11.93
C LYS A 61 -2.72 4.16 -10.89
N TRP A 62 -3.33 3.51 -9.92
CA TRP A 62 -2.61 2.68 -8.95
C TRP A 62 -2.57 1.22 -9.42
N PHE A 63 -3.71 0.70 -9.87
CA PHE A 63 -3.87 -0.69 -10.29
C PHE A 63 -3.60 -0.88 -11.78
N ASP A 64 -4.03 0.07 -12.61
CA ASP A 64 -3.75 0.12 -14.04
C ASP A 64 -3.24 1.52 -14.43
N LYS A 65 -1.96 1.59 -14.78
CA LYS A 65 -1.26 2.82 -15.18
C LYS A 65 -1.38 3.13 -16.67
N SER A 66 -2.06 2.30 -17.46
CA SER A 66 -2.21 2.48 -18.90
C SER A 66 -2.67 3.90 -19.24
N PRO A 67 -1.96 4.65 -20.10
CA PRO A 67 -2.35 6.01 -20.47
C PRO A 67 -3.71 6.07 -21.17
N ALA A 68 -4.18 4.94 -21.72
CA ALA A 68 -5.47 4.83 -22.41
C ALA A 68 -6.69 4.84 -21.46
N ARG A 69 -6.50 4.61 -20.15
CA ARG A 69 -7.60 4.62 -19.16
C ARG A 69 -7.80 6.01 -18.56
N SER A 70 -9.02 6.46 -18.37
CA SER A 70 -9.33 7.64 -17.56
C SER A 70 -9.41 7.29 -16.07
N PHE A 71 -9.52 8.30 -15.20
CA PHE A 71 -9.81 8.06 -13.78
C PHE A 71 -11.16 7.36 -13.59
N ARG A 72 -12.16 7.73 -14.39
CA ARG A 72 -13.48 7.08 -14.38
C ARG A 72 -13.36 5.60 -14.72
N ASP A 73 -12.63 5.27 -15.78
CA ASP A 73 -12.45 3.88 -16.19
C ASP A 73 -11.79 3.07 -15.06
N ASN A 74 -10.72 3.60 -14.44
CA ASN A 74 -10.10 2.92 -13.30
C ASN A 74 -11.06 2.70 -12.12
N ALA A 75 -11.89 3.68 -11.77
CA ALA A 75 -12.88 3.51 -10.71
C ALA A 75 -13.95 2.48 -11.08
N GLU A 76 -14.40 2.47 -12.34
CA GLU A 76 -15.38 1.51 -12.86
C GLU A 76 -14.82 0.08 -12.90
N ASP A 77 -13.54 -0.08 -13.26
CA ASP A 77 -12.79 -1.33 -13.24
C ASP A 77 -12.69 -1.90 -11.80
N LEU A 78 -12.35 -1.05 -10.81
CA LEU A 78 -12.31 -1.48 -9.41
C LEU A 78 -13.69 -1.86 -8.87
N LEU A 79 -14.74 -1.14 -9.27
CA LEU A 79 -16.12 -1.50 -8.92
C LEU A 79 -16.55 -2.82 -9.60
N ALA A 80 -16.09 -3.10 -10.82
CA ALA A 80 -16.33 -4.38 -11.49
C ALA A 80 -15.63 -5.53 -10.75
N SER A 81 -14.39 -5.32 -10.30
CA SER A 81 -13.64 -6.25 -9.45
C SER A 81 -14.41 -6.57 -8.16
N ILE A 82 -14.90 -5.55 -7.45
CA ILE A 82 -15.69 -5.73 -6.21
C ILE A 82 -16.99 -6.51 -6.45
N ARG A 83 -17.72 -6.22 -7.54
CA ARG A 83 -18.94 -6.99 -7.89
C ARG A 83 -18.63 -8.45 -8.21
N SER A 84 -17.52 -8.70 -8.92
CA SER A 84 -17.04 -10.05 -9.20
C SER A 84 -16.73 -10.81 -7.90
N ALA A 85 -16.00 -10.17 -6.99
CA ALA A 85 -15.66 -10.73 -5.68
C ALA A 85 -16.90 -10.99 -4.81
N GLN A 86 -17.88 -10.09 -4.79
CA GLN A 86 -19.13 -10.32 -4.07
C GLN A 86 -19.82 -11.62 -4.51
N SER A 87 -19.92 -11.84 -5.82
CA SER A 87 -20.49 -13.10 -6.35
C SER A 87 -19.64 -14.31 -5.97
N ALA A 88 -18.32 -14.21 -6.05
CA ALA A 88 -17.41 -15.30 -5.73
C ALA A 88 -17.46 -15.70 -4.24
N TYR A 89 -17.44 -14.73 -3.33
CA TYR A 89 -17.47 -14.99 -1.88
C TYR A 89 -18.82 -15.51 -1.39
N LEU A 90 -19.94 -15.01 -1.93
CA LEU A 90 -21.27 -15.53 -1.60
C LEU A 90 -21.43 -17.00 -2.04
N ASP A 91 -20.82 -17.39 -3.17
CA ASP A 91 -20.88 -18.76 -3.64
C ASP A 91 -19.91 -19.68 -2.87
N ALA A 92 -18.63 -19.28 -2.77
CA ALA A 92 -17.60 -20.04 -2.06
C ALA A 92 -17.92 -20.22 -0.57
N GLY A 93 -18.55 -19.22 0.04
CA GLY A 93 -18.97 -19.17 1.43
C GLY A 93 -20.42 -19.57 1.68
N ARG A 94 -21.12 -20.22 0.74
CA ARG A 94 -22.55 -20.57 0.90
C ARG A 94 -22.84 -21.45 2.13
N LYS A 95 -21.86 -22.22 2.58
CA LYS A 95 -21.92 -23.06 3.78
C LYS A 95 -20.74 -22.74 4.70
N PRO A 96 -20.83 -23.05 6.02
CA PRO A 96 -19.71 -22.84 6.93
C PRO A 96 -18.45 -23.58 6.47
N ARG A 97 -17.40 -22.82 6.16
CA ARG A 97 -16.09 -23.33 5.73
C ARG A 97 -14.96 -22.53 6.38
N PRO A 98 -13.77 -23.11 6.57
CA PRO A 98 -12.61 -22.35 7.05
C PRO A 98 -12.39 -21.09 6.20
N VAL A 99 -12.04 -19.97 6.85
CA VAL A 99 -11.87 -18.66 6.18
C VAL A 99 -10.92 -18.75 4.99
N PHE A 100 -9.77 -19.41 5.17
CA PHE A 100 -8.78 -19.59 4.11
C PHE A 100 -9.32 -20.38 2.91
N ASP A 101 -10.24 -21.32 3.11
CA ASP A 101 -10.82 -22.11 2.03
C ASP A 101 -11.80 -21.28 1.19
N VAL A 102 -12.59 -20.44 1.86
CA VAL A 102 -13.49 -19.49 1.19
C VAL A 102 -12.66 -18.50 0.37
N TRP A 103 -11.62 -17.94 0.97
CA TRP A 103 -10.69 -17.02 0.30
C TRP A 103 -10.08 -17.66 -0.95
N ARG A 104 -9.46 -18.84 -0.81
CA ARG A 104 -8.72 -19.47 -1.92
C ARG A 104 -9.61 -19.72 -3.14
N ASP A 105 -10.81 -20.25 -2.91
CA ASP A 105 -11.74 -20.56 -4.00
C ASP A 105 -12.30 -19.26 -4.62
N ALA A 106 -12.65 -18.26 -3.80
CA ALA A 106 -13.18 -16.99 -4.28
C ALA A 106 -12.12 -16.14 -5.01
N TYR A 107 -10.87 -16.13 -4.51
CA TYR A 107 -9.73 -15.47 -5.15
C TYR A 107 -9.46 -16.08 -6.52
N ALA A 108 -9.38 -17.41 -6.61
CA ALA A 108 -9.18 -18.11 -7.88
C ALA A 108 -10.29 -17.79 -8.89
N GLU A 109 -11.54 -17.69 -8.43
CA GLU A 109 -12.67 -17.31 -9.28
C GLU A 109 -12.58 -15.83 -9.73
N CYS A 110 -12.14 -14.92 -8.85
CA CYS A 110 -11.89 -13.53 -9.22
C CYS A 110 -10.80 -13.42 -10.30
N ALA A 111 -9.68 -14.12 -10.11
CA ALA A 111 -8.57 -14.17 -11.06
C ALA A 111 -9.03 -14.75 -12.41
N ARG A 112 -9.80 -15.85 -12.39
CA ARG A 112 -10.35 -16.48 -13.61
C ARG A 112 -11.30 -15.56 -14.38
N ARG A 113 -12.12 -14.77 -13.69
CA ARG A 113 -13.08 -13.81 -14.31
C ARG A 113 -12.41 -12.53 -14.79
N GLY A 114 -11.30 -12.12 -14.15
CA GLY A 114 -10.60 -10.86 -14.41
C GLY A 114 -10.39 -10.53 -15.89
N PRO A 115 -9.76 -11.41 -16.68
CA PRO A 115 -9.53 -11.18 -18.11
C PRO A 115 -10.82 -10.94 -18.92
N GLY A 116 -11.89 -11.68 -18.61
CA GLY A 116 -13.19 -11.51 -19.27
C GLY A 116 -13.89 -10.18 -18.93
N LEU A 117 -13.47 -9.52 -17.85
CA LEU A 117 -13.89 -8.18 -17.45
C LEU A 117 -12.92 -7.10 -17.93
N GLY A 118 -11.85 -7.45 -18.66
CA GLY A 118 -10.82 -6.51 -19.09
C GLY A 118 -9.94 -5.99 -17.95
N LEU A 119 -9.83 -6.73 -16.84
CA LEU A 119 -9.05 -6.36 -15.65
C LEU A 119 -7.69 -7.05 -15.68
N ASN A 120 -6.63 -6.32 -15.33
CA ASN A 120 -5.32 -6.92 -15.05
C ASN A 120 -5.35 -7.69 -13.70
N GLY A 121 -4.34 -8.52 -13.44
CA GLY A 121 -4.27 -9.38 -12.24
C GLY A 121 -4.47 -8.60 -10.94
N LEU A 122 -3.72 -7.50 -10.77
CA LEU A 122 -3.80 -6.65 -9.58
C LEU A 122 -5.19 -6.03 -9.38
N THR A 123 -5.84 -5.57 -10.46
CA THR A 123 -7.21 -5.02 -10.40
C THR A 123 -8.22 -6.13 -10.10
N ALA A 124 -8.06 -7.32 -10.66
CA ALA A 124 -8.94 -8.47 -10.39
C ALA A 124 -8.81 -8.95 -8.94
N ALA A 125 -7.61 -8.89 -8.35
CA ALA A 125 -7.36 -9.25 -6.95
C ALA A 125 -7.93 -8.23 -5.95
N PHE A 126 -8.05 -6.96 -6.34
CA PHE A 126 -8.54 -5.89 -5.45
C PHE A 126 -9.85 -6.21 -4.74
N GLY A 127 -10.87 -6.67 -5.49
CA GLY A 127 -12.15 -7.06 -4.92
C GLY A 127 -12.03 -8.19 -3.91
N SER A 128 -11.22 -9.22 -4.20
CA SER A 128 -10.97 -10.31 -3.25
C SER A 128 -10.32 -9.80 -1.97
N SER A 129 -9.33 -8.90 -2.07
CA SER A 129 -8.64 -8.33 -0.90
C SER A 129 -9.58 -7.57 0.05
N LEU A 130 -10.66 -6.97 -0.48
CA LEU A 130 -11.68 -6.31 0.33
C LEU A 130 -12.51 -7.34 1.10
N PHE A 131 -12.97 -8.38 0.41
CA PHE A 131 -13.82 -9.41 1.00
C PHE A 131 -13.07 -10.29 2.02
N GLU A 132 -11.81 -10.66 1.76
CA GLU A 132 -11.01 -11.46 2.69
C GLU A 132 -10.76 -10.72 4.01
N ARG A 133 -10.48 -9.40 3.95
CA ARG A 133 -10.30 -8.55 5.14
C ARG A 133 -11.59 -8.45 5.94
N ALA A 134 -12.72 -8.26 5.28
CA ALA A 134 -14.03 -8.24 5.95
C ALA A 134 -14.36 -9.60 6.57
N LEU A 135 -14.04 -10.72 5.90
CA LEU A 135 -14.23 -12.06 6.43
C LEU A 135 -13.34 -12.34 7.65
N ALA A 136 -12.08 -11.92 7.61
CA ALA A 136 -11.15 -12.00 8.74
C ALA A 136 -11.59 -11.12 9.93
N ASP A 137 -12.07 -9.89 9.67
CA ASP A 137 -12.64 -9.01 10.70
C ASP A 137 -13.88 -9.66 11.36
N ALA A 138 -14.75 -10.29 10.59
CA ALA A 138 -15.89 -11.01 11.13
C ALA A 138 -15.46 -12.17 12.06
N ALA A 139 -14.41 -12.91 11.68
CA ALA A 139 -13.83 -13.96 12.52
C ALA A 139 -13.22 -13.40 13.82
N GLY A 140 -12.52 -12.27 13.75
CA GLY A 140 -12.01 -11.52 14.91
C GLY A 140 -13.13 -11.14 15.87
N ARG A 141 -14.21 -10.56 15.35
CA ARG A 141 -15.39 -10.15 16.14
C ARG A 141 -16.09 -11.32 16.82
N LEU A 142 -16.21 -12.47 16.15
CA LEU A 142 -16.81 -13.67 16.73
C LEU A 142 -15.98 -14.27 17.86
N THR A 143 -14.66 -14.12 17.80
CA THR A 143 -13.72 -14.77 18.73
C THR A 143 -13.22 -13.82 19.81
N GLY A 144 -13.37 -12.50 19.63
CA GLY A 144 -12.76 -11.50 20.49
C GLY A 144 -11.23 -11.40 20.35
N LEU A 145 -10.65 -11.98 19.29
CA LEU A 145 -9.21 -12.00 19.05
C LEU A 145 -8.79 -10.89 18.09
N ASP A 146 -7.61 -10.33 18.34
CA ASP A 146 -6.90 -9.49 17.38
C ASP A 146 -6.25 -10.34 16.27
N ILE A 147 -5.63 -9.69 15.27
CA ILE A 147 -5.04 -10.41 14.15
C ILE A 147 -3.96 -11.41 14.58
N ALA A 148 -3.10 -11.05 15.55
CA ALA A 148 -2.07 -11.95 16.05
C ALA A 148 -2.68 -13.16 16.79
N GLY A 149 -3.74 -12.95 17.55
CA GLY A 149 -4.53 -13.98 18.20
C GLY A 149 -5.21 -14.92 17.20
N LEU A 150 -5.84 -14.38 16.15
CA LEU A 150 -6.44 -15.15 15.07
C LEU A 150 -5.42 -16.09 14.41
N LEU A 151 -4.22 -15.59 14.15
CA LEU A 151 -3.11 -16.37 13.58
C LEU A 151 -2.59 -17.45 14.54
N ARG A 152 -2.32 -17.09 15.81
CA ARG A 152 -1.82 -18.04 16.82
C ARG A 152 -2.80 -19.18 17.07
N ALA A 153 -4.09 -18.85 17.22
CA ALA A 153 -5.17 -19.80 17.50
C ALA A 153 -5.68 -20.54 16.25
N ASP A 154 -5.08 -20.30 15.08
CA ASP A 154 -5.43 -20.93 13.81
C ASP A 154 -6.89 -20.68 13.37
N VAL A 155 -7.49 -19.58 13.80
CA VAL A 155 -8.92 -19.31 13.57
C VAL A 155 -9.23 -19.23 12.09
N LEU A 156 -8.32 -18.63 11.31
CA LEU A 156 -8.49 -18.42 9.87
C LEU A 156 -8.20 -19.69 9.04
N GLY A 157 -7.55 -20.70 9.63
CA GLY A 157 -7.14 -21.93 8.94
C GLY A 157 -6.14 -21.71 7.80
N ILE A 158 -5.27 -20.70 7.93
CA ILE A 158 -4.30 -20.32 6.90
C ILE A 158 -3.29 -21.46 6.69
N ARG A 159 -3.09 -21.83 5.43
CA ARG A 159 -2.10 -22.83 5.00
C ARG A 159 -1.07 -22.17 4.08
N PRO A 160 0.01 -21.58 4.61
CA PRO A 160 0.98 -20.84 3.81
C PRO A 160 1.61 -21.68 2.69
N GLU A 161 1.80 -22.98 2.94
CA GLU A 161 2.37 -23.94 1.99
C GLU A 161 1.49 -24.16 0.74
N ALA A 162 0.19 -23.83 0.83
CA ALA A 162 -0.72 -23.89 -0.31
C ALA A 162 -0.55 -22.69 -1.26
N VAL A 163 0.13 -21.63 -0.80
CA VAL A 163 0.47 -20.44 -1.60
C VAL A 163 1.91 -20.53 -2.09
N HIS A 164 2.85 -20.83 -1.20
CA HIS A 164 4.26 -20.94 -1.57
C HIS A 164 4.96 -22.06 -0.77
N ARG A 165 5.67 -22.96 -1.46
CA ARG A 165 6.29 -24.15 -0.83
C ARG A 165 7.32 -23.83 0.25
N GLY A 166 7.95 -22.66 0.17
CA GLY A 166 8.90 -22.17 1.17
C GLY A 166 8.24 -21.59 2.42
N LEU A 167 6.92 -21.43 2.45
CA LEU A 167 6.19 -20.90 3.59
C LEU A 167 5.54 -22.04 4.38
N THR A 168 5.58 -21.94 5.69
CA THR A 168 4.98 -22.91 6.60
C THR A 168 4.21 -22.19 7.69
N ARG A 169 3.30 -22.90 8.35
CA ARG A 169 2.64 -22.41 9.56
C ARG A 169 3.62 -21.98 10.65
N GLN A 170 4.81 -22.56 10.72
CA GLN A 170 5.83 -22.18 11.69
C GLN A 170 6.34 -20.75 11.44
N HIS A 171 6.52 -20.33 10.18
CA HIS A 171 6.91 -18.95 9.86
C HIS A 171 5.84 -17.95 10.32
N LEU A 172 4.58 -18.27 10.08
CA LEU A 172 3.44 -17.47 10.51
C LEU A 172 3.35 -17.38 12.04
N LEU A 173 3.52 -18.50 12.75
CA LEU A 173 3.55 -18.51 14.22
C LEU A 173 4.75 -17.76 14.78
N ALA A 174 5.92 -17.87 14.15
CA ALA A 174 7.12 -17.15 14.57
C ALA A 174 6.89 -15.64 14.50
N TRP A 175 6.18 -15.15 13.47
CA TRP A 175 5.77 -13.75 13.39
C TRP A 175 4.71 -13.39 14.44
N ALA A 176 3.61 -14.15 14.51
CA ALA A 176 2.46 -13.85 15.35
C ALA A 176 2.73 -13.99 16.86
N SER A 177 3.80 -14.68 17.24
CA SER A 177 4.22 -14.87 18.64
C SER A 177 5.22 -13.82 19.13
N ARG A 178 5.65 -12.90 18.25
CA ARG A 178 6.49 -11.76 18.68
C ARG A 178 5.66 -10.84 19.57
N PRO A 179 6.25 -10.27 20.64
CA PRO A 179 5.60 -9.21 21.39
C PRO A 179 5.21 -8.08 20.42
N ALA A 180 3.96 -7.60 20.54
CA ALA A 180 3.51 -6.45 19.78
C ALA A 180 4.37 -5.24 20.18
N PRO A 181 4.80 -4.40 19.23
CA PRO A 181 5.52 -3.18 19.57
C PRO A 181 4.61 -2.23 20.34
N GLU A 182 5.14 -1.58 21.38
CA GLU A 182 4.39 -0.58 22.16
C GLU A 182 4.09 0.69 21.36
N SER A 183 4.88 0.95 20.31
CA SER A 183 4.73 2.10 19.42
C SER A 183 5.12 1.76 17.99
N ILE A 184 4.47 2.39 17.02
CA ILE A 184 4.83 2.34 15.61
C ILE A 184 5.17 3.73 15.10
N ALA A 185 6.22 3.83 14.27
CA ALA A 185 6.54 5.08 13.61
C ALA A 185 5.64 5.29 12.39
N VAL A 186 4.99 6.45 12.30
CA VAL A 186 4.27 6.86 11.09
C VAL A 186 5.20 7.70 10.24
N ARG A 187 5.45 7.25 9.00
CA ARG A 187 6.28 7.99 8.04
C ARG A 187 5.45 9.07 7.37
N HIS A 188 5.80 10.33 7.61
CA HIS A 188 5.20 11.45 6.91
C HIS A 188 5.66 11.45 5.45
N THR A 189 4.73 11.27 4.51
CA THR A 189 5.07 11.31 3.09
C THR A 189 5.16 12.76 2.62
N VAL A 190 6.31 13.13 2.08
CA VAL A 190 6.56 14.40 1.39
C VAL A 190 6.44 14.13 -0.10
N GLY A 191 5.29 14.46 -0.66
CA GLY A 191 4.93 14.31 -2.07
C GLY A 191 5.68 15.27 -2.99
N LEU A 192 5.67 15.01 -4.28
CA LEU A 192 6.43 15.82 -5.27
C LEU A 192 6.01 17.31 -5.28
N LEU A 193 4.75 17.60 -4.95
CA LEU A 193 4.18 18.95 -4.92
C LEU A 193 4.09 19.57 -3.52
N ASP A 194 4.43 18.82 -2.47
CA ASP A 194 4.17 19.25 -1.11
C ASP A 194 5.04 20.46 -0.73
N PRO A 195 4.45 21.57 -0.25
CA PRO A 195 5.20 22.73 0.21
C PRO A 195 6.21 22.34 1.30
N ILE A 196 7.46 22.75 1.14
CA ILE A 196 8.51 22.49 2.13
C ILE A 196 8.52 23.61 3.17
N VAL A 197 8.47 24.85 2.70
CA VAL A 197 8.52 26.09 3.50
C VAL A 197 7.41 27.04 3.08
N ALA A 198 7.15 28.08 3.89
CA ALA A 198 6.09 29.05 3.62
C ALA A 198 6.17 29.69 2.22
N ALA A 199 7.38 29.92 1.70
CA ALA A 199 7.60 30.49 0.37
C ALA A 199 7.15 29.59 -0.80
N ASP A 200 6.91 28.29 -0.57
CA ASP A 200 6.35 27.38 -1.57
C ASP A 200 4.84 27.56 -1.76
N VAL A 201 4.17 28.28 -0.84
CA VAL A 201 2.73 28.50 -0.87
C VAL A 201 2.46 29.90 -1.43
N SER A 202 1.69 29.99 -2.52
CA SER A 202 1.26 31.28 -3.06
C SER A 202 0.43 32.06 -2.05
N ALA A 203 0.36 33.38 -2.18
CA ALA A 203 -0.36 34.23 -1.23
C ALA A 203 -1.85 33.84 -1.06
N ASP A 204 -2.48 33.35 -2.13
CA ASP A 204 -3.85 32.83 -2.20
C ASP A 204 -3.96 31.32 -1.99
N GLY A 205 -2.84 30.60 -1.90
CA GLY A 205 -2.79 29.14 -1.76
C GLY A 205 -2.92 28.63 -0.32
N TRP A 206 -2.90 29.52 0.68
CA TRP A 206 -3.03 29.16 2.09
C TRP A 206 -4.47 28.78 2.44
N LEU A 207 -4.67 27.57 2.97
CA LEU A 207 -6.01 27.09 3.38
C LEU A 207 -6.53 27.74 4.67
N ARG A 208 -5.62 28.11 5.59
CA ARG A 208 -5.94 28.75 6.89
C ARG A 208 -7.02 28.02 7.70
N ASP A 209 -7.04 26.70 7.63
CA ASP A 209 -8.03 25.82 8.27
C ASP A 209 -7.56 25.24 9.62
N GLY A 210 -6.51 25.84 10.22
CA GLY A 210 -5.97 25.44 11.52
C GLY A 210 -5.01 24.25 11.51
N LEU A 211 -4.70 23.71 10.33
CA LEU A 211 -3.76 22.60 10.13
C LEU A 211 -2.49 23.08 9.39
N PRO A 212 -1.31 22.49 9.67
CA PRO A 212 -0.06 22.86 8.97
C PRO A 212 -0.16 22.53 7.47
N GLN A 213 0.47 23.34 6.60
CA GLN A 213 0.43 23.15 5.15
C GLN A 213 1.82 22.89 4.54
N THR A 214 2.88 23.25 5.25
CA THR A 214 4.27 23.05 4.84
C THR A 214 4.96 21.97 5.67
N LEU A 215 6.00 21.33 5.14
CA LEU A 215 6.85 20.44 5.92
C LEU A 215 7.41 21.15 7.17
N GLU A 216 7.83 22.40 7.01
CA GLU A 216 8.32 23.26 8.09
C GLU A 216 7.33 23.42 9.24
N GLU A 217 6.03 23.51 8.97
CA GLU A 217 4.99 23.55 10.00
C GLU A 217 4.65 22.16 10.53
N CYS A 218 4.60 21.16 9.65
CA CYS A 218 4.22 19.78 9.99
C CYS A 218 5.18 19.14 11.01
N VAL A 219 6.49 19.35 10.85
CA VAL A 219 7.53 18.74 11.69
C VAL A 219 7.33 19.06 13.19
N PRO A 220 7.36 20.33 13.63
CA PRO A 220 7.16 20.65 15.04
C PRO A 220 5.72 20.41 15.50
N ARG A 221 4.71 20.60 14.63
CA ARG A 221 3.29 20.42 14.98
C ARG A 221 2.95 18.98 15.36
N HIS A 222 3.60 18.01 14.73
CA HIS A 222 3.32 16.59 14.86
C HIS A 222 4.47 15.77 15.44
N GLY A 223 5.62 16.40 15.78
CA GLY A 223 6.79 15.70 16.30
C GLY A 223 7.38 14.70 15.30
N LEU A 224 7.41 15.07 14.01
CA LEU A 224 7.80 14.15 12.94
C LEU A 224 9.30 13.85 12.96
N THR A 225 9.64 12.57 12.94
CA THR A 225 11.03 12.07 12.88
C THR A 225 11.24 11.04 11.77
N HIS A 226 10.17 10.63 11.10
CA HIS A 226 10.18 9.59 10.08
C HIS A 226 9.49 10.11 8.82
N PHE A 227 10.17 10.00 7.67
CA PHE A 227 9.75 10.62 6.43
C PHE A 227 9.83 9.64 5.26
N LYS A 228 8.88 9.74 4.33
CA LYS A 228 8.96 9.13 3.01
C LYS A 228 9.06 10.24 1.97
N LEU A 229 10.12 10.27 1.18
CA LEU A 229 10.39 11.33 0.23
C LEU A 229 10.19 10.80 -1.19
N LYS A 230 9.26 11.40 -1.93
CA LYS A 230 9.03 11.06 -3.33
C LYS A 230 10.14 11.62 -4.22
N VAL A 231 10.60 10.82 -5.18
CA VAL A 231 11.52 11.23 -6.25
C VAL A 231 10.87 11.00 -7.62
N GLY A 232 11.10 11.92 -8.55
CA GLY A 232 10.35 12.05 -9.80
C GLY A 232 11.07 11.53 -11.05
N GLY A 233 12.30 11.04 -10.95
CA GLY A 233 13.05 10.52 -12.10
C GLY A 233 13.75 11.60 -12.91
N GLN A 234 13.91 12.79 -12.34
CA GLN A 234 14.63 13.91 -12.96
C GLN A 234 15.75 14.34 -12.02
N VAL A 235 16.94 13.76 -12.20
CA VAL A 235 18.05 13.81 -11.24
C VAL A 235 18.31 15.21 -10.67
N GLY A 236 18.39 16.23 -11.53
CA GLY A 236 18.60 17.62 -11.07
C GLY A 236 17.47 18.12 -10.17
N ALA A 237 16.23 17.99 -10.63
CA ALA A 237 15.06 18.43 -9.86
C ALA A 237 14.89 17.65 -8.54
N ASP A 238 15.20 16.35 -8.56
CA ASP A 238 15.16 15.50 -7.37
C ASP A 238 16.22 15.90 -6.35
N VAL A 239 17.47 16.14 -6.79
CA VAL A 239 18.55 16.62 -5.92
C VAL A 239 18.22 17.98 -5.33
N ASP A 240 17.75 18.93 -6.15
CA ASP A 240 17.36 20.27 -5.67
C ASP A 240 16.26 20.19 -4.63
N ARG A 241 15.22 19.39 -4.90
CA ARG A 241 14.09 19.21 -3.98
C ARG A 241 14.54 18.53 -2.69
N LEU A 242 15.33 17.46 -2.77
CA LEU A 242 15.85 16.76 -1.60
C LEU A 242 16.75 17.67 -0.77
N ALA A 243 17.55 18.55 -1.39
CA ALA A 243 18.43 19.46 -0.67
C ALA A 243 17.62 20.47 0.15
N ARG A 244 16.51 20.97 -0.40
CA ARG A 244 15.58 21.85 0.33
C ARG A 244 14.87 21.13 1.48
N ILE A 245 14.47 19.87 1.28
CA ILE A 245 13.93 19.03 2.35
C ILE A 245 14.98 18.84 3.45
N ALA A 246 16.19 18.41 3.08
CA ALA A 246 17.29 18.17 4.02
C ALA A 246 17.61 19.42 4.83
N ALA A 247 17.74 20.59 4.21
CA ALA A 247 17.97 21.84 4.92
C ALA A 247 16.87 22.17 5.94
N THR A 248 15.61 21.84 5.62
CA THR A 248 14.47 22.04 6.52
C THR A 248 14.49 21.05 7.68
N LEU A 249 14.69 19.77 7.39
CA LEU A 249 14.75 18.71 8.40
C LEU A 249 15.96 18.88 9.32
N ASP A 250 17.11 19.25 8.79
CA ASP A 250 18.35 19.42 9.55
C ASP A 250 18.25 20.52 10.59
N ARG A 251 17.50 21.57 10.28
CA ARG A 251 17.22 22.68 11.20
C ARG A 251 16.17 22.32 12.27
N LEU A 252 15.16 21.54 11.89
CA LEU A 252 13.98 21.30 12.74
C LEU A 252 14.07 20.02 13.58
N VAL A 253 14.89 19.06 13.19
CA VAL A 253 15.03 17.77 13.86
C VAL A 253 16.46 17.63 14.38
N ALA A 254 16.61 17.70 15.71
CA ALA A 254 17.92 17.65 16.38
C ALA A 254 18.59 16.26 16.29
N GLU A 255 17.80 15.21 16.49
CA GLU A 255 18.26 13.81 16.51
C GLU A 255 18.29 13.18 15.10
N PRO A 256 18.82 11.95 14.93
CA PRO A 256 18.71 11.24 13.66
C PRO A 256 17.23 11.05 13.27
N TYR A 257 16.84 11.62 12.13
CA TYR A 257 15.57 11.27 11.48
C TYR A 257 15.77 10.07 10.55
N VAL A 258 14.66 9.41 10.22
CA VAL A 258 14.63 8.29 9.27
C VAL A 258 13.95 8.73 7.99
N VAL A 259 14.57 8.42 6.85
CA VAL A 259 14.06 8.70 5.52
C VAL A 259 13.91 7.40 4.74
N THR A 260 12.89 7.32 3.90
CA THR A 260 12.87 6.40 2.76
C THR A 260 12.69 7.19 1.48
N LEU A 261 13.28 6.72 0.39
CA LEU A 261 13.06 7.29 -0.94
C LEU A 261 12.05 6.43 -1.68
N ASP A 262 11.14 7.04 -2.41
CA ASP A 262 10.07 6.34 -3.12
C ASP A 262 10.00 6.86 -4.56
N GLY A 263 10.39 5.99 -5.50
CA GLY A 263 10.45 6.28 -6.92
C GLY A 263 9.12 6.08 -7.64
N ASN A 264 8.13 5.46 -7.00
CA ASN A 264 6.78 5.25 -7.50
C ASN A 264 6.71 4.78 -8.97
N GLU A 265 7.62 3.87 -9.36
CA GLU A 265 7.72 3.26 -10.69
C GLU A 265 8.08 4.25 -11.83
N GLN A 266 8.86 5.30 -11.52
CA GLN A 266 9.23 6.33 -12.51
C GLN A 266 10.49 6.01 -13.34
N TYR A 267 11.30 5.03 -12.95
CA TYR A 267 12.58 4.72 -13.59
C TYR A 267 12.44 3.54 -14.57
N LYS A 268 13.14 3.61 -15.70
CA LYS A 268 13.06 2.61 -16.78
C LYS A 268 14.22 1.61 -16.75
N ALA A 269 15.28 1.94 -16.04
CA ALA A 269 16.35 1.01 -15.70
C ALA A 269 16.92 1.34 -14.31
N MET A 270 17.52 0.33 -13.67
CA MET A 270 18.19 0.53 -12.39
C MET A 270 19.40 1.49 -12.50
N THR A 271 20.00 1.57 -13.68
CA THR A 271 21.07 2.55 -14.00
C THR A 271 20.59 4.00 -13.89
N ASP A 272 19.36 4.30 -14.31
CA ASP A 272 18.76 5.63 -14.15
C ASP A 272 18.64 6.02 -12.68
N PHE A 273 18.21 5.07 -11.85
CA PHE A 273 18.08 5.28 -10.41
C PHE A 273 19.44 5.36 -9.71
N ALA A 274 20.42 4.55 -10.14
CA ALA A 274 21.79 4.62 -9.65
C ALA A 274 22.42 5.99 -9.91
N ALA A 275 22.09 6.65 -11.02
CA ALA A 275 22.53 8.01 -11.31
C ALA A 275 22.00 9.02 -10.28
N LEU A 276 20.74 8.90 -9.85
CA LEU A 276 20.21 9.72 -8.76
C LEU A 276 20.97 9.47 -7.45
N VAL A 277 21.19 8.19 -7.08
CA VAL A 277 21.93 7.86 -5.86
C VAL A 277 23.35 8.43 -5.89
N ALA A 278 24.04 8.33 -7.02
CA ALA A 278 25.36 8.92 -7.19
C ALA A 278 25.33 10.45 -7.00
N ALA A 279 24.34 11.14 -7.57
CA ALA A 279 24.17 12.58 -7.43
C ALA A 279 23.84 13.01 -5.98
N ILE A 280 22.98 12.25 -5.28
CA ILE A 280 22.68 12.46 -3.86
C ILE A 280 23.98 12.37 -3.04
N ARG A 281 24.78 11.33 -3.28
CA ARG A 281 26.04 11.11 -2.55
C ARG A 281 27.12 12.13 -2.86
N ALA A 282 27.13 12.67 -4.08
CA ALA A 282 28.05 13.72 -4.50
C ALA A 282 27.68 15.11 -3.94
N THR A 283 26.46 15.27 -3.40
CA THR A 283 25.95 16.55 -2.90
C THR A 283 26.14 16.66 -1.38
N PRO A 284 27.07 17.50 -0.87
CA PRO A 284 27.38 17.54 0.56
C PRO A 284 26.19 17.87 1.46
N ALA A 285 25.30 18.75 1.00
CA ALA A 285 24.08 19.13 1.71
C ALA A 285 23.11 17.95 1.93
N LEU A 286 23.24 16.86 1.17
CA LEU A 286 22.42 15.66 1.31
C LEU A 286 23.09 14.57 2.16
N GLY A 287 24.29 14.81 2.69
CA GLY A 287 25.05 13.80 3.40
C GLY A 287 24.33 13.23 4.63
N ARG A 288 23.64 14.08 5.42
CA ARG A 288 22.83 13.61 6.56
C ARG A 288 21.59 12.84 6.09
N LEU A 289 20.86 13.37 5.11
CA LEU A 289 19.71 12.70 4.51
C LEU A 289 20.05 11.30 3.99
N TRP A 290 21.18 11.15 3.29
CA TRP A 290 21.61 9.85 2.77
C TRP A 290 21.92 8.86 3.90
N ARG A 291 22.66 9.29 4.94
CA ARG A 291 22.91 8.44 6.12
C ARG A 291 21.64 8.06 6.89
N SER A 292 20.62 8.92 6.82
CA SER A 292 19.29 8.69 7.39
C SER A 292 18.39 7.81 6.51
N THR A 293 18.82 7.44 5.30
CA THR A 293 17.99 6.67 4.37
C THR A 293 17.98 5.19 4.75
N ALA A 294 16.83 4.69 5.19
CA ALA A 294 16.67 3.30 5.62
C ALA A 294 16.53 2.33 4.45
N PHE A 295 15.78 2.71 3.41
CA PHE A 295 15.57 1.90 2.20
C PHE A 295 14.91 2.73 1.09
N ILE A 296 14.83 2.11 -0.09
CA ILE A 296 14.29 2.67 -1.32
C ILE A 296 13.08 1.83 -1.75
N GLU A 297 11.97 2.50 -2.05
CA GLU A 297 10.71 1.91 -2.49
C GLU A 297 10.54 2.09 -4.00
N GLN A 298 10.27 0.99 -4.70
CA GLN A 298 9.69 0.95 -6.05
C GLN A 298 10.35 1.91 -7.07
N PRO A 299 11.67 1.80 -7.32
CA PRO A 299 12.31 2.64 -8.33
C PRO A 299 11.79 2.29 -9.73
N LEU A 300 11.69 1.02 -10.07
CA LEU A 300 11.40 0.55 -11.43
C LEU A 300 9.90 0.44 -11.72
N ASP A 301 9.54 0.59 -12.99
CA ASP A 301 8.21 0.24 -13.50
C ASP A 301 7.85 -1.21 -13.15
N ARG A 302 6.63 -1.43 -12.65
CA ARG A 302 6.23 -2.77 -12.20
C ARG A 302 6.32 -3.84 -13.29
N ALA A 303 6.15 -3.44 -14.56
CA ALA A 303 6.21 -4.35 -15.70
C ALA A 303 7.62 -4.87 -15.99
N ILE A 304 8.66 -4.22 -15.45
CA ILE A 304 10.07 -4.56 -15.71
C ILE A 304 10.85 -4.86 -14.43
N ALA A 305 10.26 -4.68 -13.24
CA ALA A 305 11.03 -4.79 -12.00
C ALA A 305 11.54 -6.22 -11.69
N LEU A 306 11.01 -7.24 -12.39
CA LEU A 306 11.47 -8.63 -12.34
C LEU A 306 12.29 -9.04 -13.58
N ASP A 307 12.50 -8.13 -14.55
CA ASP A 307 13.32 -8.36 -15.73
C ASP A 307 14.82 -8.22 -15.36
N PRO A 308 15.65 -9.26 -15.57
CA PRO A 308 17.10 -9.19 -15.33
C PRO A 308 17.81 -8.04 -16.03
N ALA A 309 17.34 -7.63 -17.22
CA ALA A 309 17.95 -6.52 -17.96
C ALA A 309 17.64 -5.16 -17.32
N ALA A 310 16.40 -4.95 -16.86
CA ALA A 310 16.01 -3.70 -16.19
C ALA A 310 16.59 -3.58 -14.77
N THR A 311 16.93 -4.72 -14.15
CA THR A 311 17.49 -4.82 -12.80
C THR A 311 19.03 -4.93 -12.78
N GLU A 312 19.70 -4.70 -13.91
CA GLU A 312 21.16 -4.68 -13.97
C GLU A 312 21.76 -3.70 -12.92
N GLY A 313 22.65 -4.20 -12.07
CA GLY A 313 23.25 -3.42 -10.99
C GLY A 313 22.43 -3.32 -9.70
N LEU A 314 21.23 -3.91 -9.64
CA LEU A 314 20.38 -3.95 -8.45
C LEU A 314 21.12 -4.56 -7.24
N GLU A 315 21.86 -5.66 -7.43
CA GLU A 315 22.60 -6.30 -6.34
C GLU A 315 23.68 -5.36 -5.76
N ALA A 316 24.44 -4.68 -6.62
CA ALA A 316 25.49 -3.76 -6.21
C ALA A 316 24.94 -2.55 -5.44
N LEU A 317 23.78 -2.04 -5.84
CA LEU A 317 23.09 -0.97 -5.13
C LEU A 317 22.43 -1.48 -3.83
N GLY A 318 21.81 -2.66 -3.88
CA GLY A 318 21.13 -3.32 -2.76
C GLY A 318 22.06 -3.62 -1.57
N ARG A 319 23.35 -3.85 -1.83
CA ARG A 319 24.39 -3.98 -0.79
C ARG A 319 24.67 -2.66 -0.07
N GLN A 320 24.33 -1.51 -0.65
CA GLN A 320 24.55 -0.19 -0.07
C GLN A 320 23.31 0.32 0.66
N VAL A 321 22.12 0.04 0.12
CA VAL A 321 20.84 0.47 0.65
C VAL A 321 19.77 -0.56 0.25
N PRO A 322 18.93 -1.03 1.19
CA PRO A 322 17.86 -1.97 0.86
C PRO A 322 16.87 -1.37 -0.16
N ILE A 323 16.39 -2.22 -1.07
CA ILE A 323 15.43 -1.84 -2.11
C ILE A 323 14.21 -2.77 -2.00
N ILE A 324 13.02 -2.17 -2.04
CA ILE A 324 11.74 -2.88 -2.02
C ILE A 324 11.09 -2.75 -3.40
N ILE A 325 10.65 -3.89 -3.93
CA ILE A 325 9.79 -4.02 -5.11
C ILE A 325 8.47 -4.59 -4.59
N ASP A 326 7.33 -4.00 -4.94
CA ASP A 326 6.01 -4.36 -4.38
C ASP A 326 5.01 -4.72 -5.48
N GLU A 327 4.45 -3.74 -6.23
CA GLU A 327 3.32 -4.00 -7.16
C GLU A 327 3.67 -4.76 -8.44
N SER A 328 4.90 -5.25 -8.57
CA SER A 328 5.28 -6.24 -9.58
C SER A 328 4.77 -7.65 -9.24
N ASP A 329 4.44 -7.90 -7.98
CA ASP A 329 3.89 -9.16 -7.46
C ASP A 329 2.35 -9.18 -7.60
N GLY A 330 1.88 -9.19 -8.85
CA GLY A 330 0.47 -8.96 -9.20
C GLY A 330 -0.46 -10.17 -9.02
N ASP A 331 0.11 -11.36 -8.75
CA ASP A 331 -0.62 -12.60 -8.51
C ASP A 331 0.25 -13.58 -7.68
N LEU A 332 -0.27 -14.75 -7.32
CA LEU A 332 0.43 -15.68 -6.40
C LEU A 332 1.63 -16.41 -7.05
N GLU A 333 1.83 -16.28 -8.36
CA GLU A 333 2.86 -16.95 -9.15
C GLU A 333 3.90 -15.96 -9.71
N ALA A 334 3.81 -14.67 -9.35
CA ALA A 334 4.67 -13.62 -9.87
C ALA A 334 6.13 -13.69 -9.36
#